data_AF-A0A8I2YLT5-F1
#
_entry.id   AF-A0A8I2YLT5-F1
#
_cell.length_a   1.000
_cell.length_b   1.000
_cell.length_c   1.000
_cell.angle_alpha   90.00
_cell.angle_beta   90.00
_cell.angle_gamma   90.00
#
_symmetry.space_group_name_H-M   'P 1'
#
loop_
_entity.id
_entity.type
_entity.pdbx_description
1 polymer ?
#
loop_
_entity_poly.entity_id
_entity_poly.type
_entity_poly.pdbx_seq_one_letter_code
_entity_poly.pdbx_strand_id
1 'polypeptide(L)'
;MPLPDLLLSNPPSHSEQLKQRIDALRSRIVNANYNTRFAQIAPELTDFRHATAGRVDGIDDDILSESFRKTVQLTTYGSYAPLLARFFEKPCKASGIADLFAPGLPDCLVESSSTSGGLPKSFPYYNRLSRIRSSESVRSSTISDPLRRRTTANMWYLGFDRMDVEDEDKYSTTTIYLTSGAAMYKRTQLYLDPDKDEEKMGTFIFDHAAPYAAGFIKKWRSFLLVHAIFTLGSRSLERMSMVFINTFVDMIRHLDTEFDTVVDCVANGVIPDLDGIVDLRHHLEVNIIADPERAEELRRIGRPSSRPGWCRQVWPNLRSVHAIASGSFASSVPLARSFLGPDVDIHSLGYGTTECWMGAPYNPFELNQFKLIDYEIIELLDISESESIGGIAQLWEVEVGKRYEPVLTTRDGLWRYRLGDIVEVAGFDPVDGIPIIQFVGRRK
;
A
#
# COMPACT_ATOMS: atom_id res chain seq x y z
N MET A 1 -27.26 3.34 7.59
CA MET A 1 -27.10 4.29 8.72
C MET A 1 -26.23 5.42 8.18
N PRO A 2 -26.62 6.70 8.28
CA PRO A 2 -25.73 7.79 7.92
C PRO A 2 -24.45 7.67 8.78
N LEU A 3 -23.28 7.93 8.18
CA LEU A 3 -22.05 8.04 8.96
C LEU A 3 -22.24 9.17 9.97
N PRO A 4 -21.86 8.98 11.24
CA PRO A 4 -21.90 10.07 12.21
C PRO A 4 -20.99 11.21 11.73
N ASP A 5 -21.43 12.45 11.94
CA ASP A 5 -20.66 13.62 11.58
C ASP A 5 -19.30 13.62 12.30
N LEU A 6 -18.27 14.10 11.60
CA LEU A 6 -16.95 14.30 12.17
C LEU A 6 -17.02 15.25 13.36
N LEU A 7 -16.29 14.94 14.43
CA LEU A 7 -16.13 15.90 15.53
C LEU A 7 -15.17 17.01 15.09
N LEU A 8 -15.55 18.27 15.33
CA LEU A 8 -14.69 19.43 15.07
C LEU A 8 -13.73 19.74 16.22
N SER A 9 -13.90 19.05 17.35
CA SER A 9 -13.02 19.11 18.52
C SER A 9 -12.95 17.73 19.17
N ASN A 10 -11.76 17.30 19.60
CA ASN A 10 -11.62 16.01 20.25
C ASN A 10 -12.03 16.09 21.74
N PRO A 11 -13.03 15.32 22.21
CA PRO A 11 -13.42 15.31 23.61
C PRO A 11 -12.24 14.92 24.52
N PRO A 12 -12.11 15.51 25.73
CA PRO A 12 -11.00 15.21 26.63
C PRO A 12 -10.81 13.72 26.93
N SER A 13 -11.91 12.97 27.05
CA SER A 13 -11.89 11.52 27.27
C SER A 13 -11.28 10.75 26.09
N HIS A 14 -11.59 11.15 24.86
CA HIS A 14 -10.99 10.53 23.67
C HIS A 14 -9.50 10.87 23.57
N SER A 15 -9.14 12.13 23.82
CA SER A 15 -7.74 12.57 23.83
C SER A 15 -6.91 11.79 24.86
N GLU A 16 -7.45 11.55 26.06
CA GLU A 16 -6.76 10.78 27.11
C GLU A 16 -6.60 9.30 26.73
N GLN A 17 -7.65 8.67 26.20
CA GLN A 17 -7.58 7.28 25.73
C GLN A 17 -6.61 7.10 24.56
N LEU A 18 -6.65 8.02 23.58
CA LEU A 18 -5.73 8.02 22.45
C LEU A 18 -4.29 8.19 22.92
N LYS A 19 -4.04 9.10 23.88
CA LYS A 19 -2.73 9.29 24.50
C LYS A 19 -2.21 8.02 25.14
N GLN A 20 -2.99 7.36 26.00
CA GLN A 20 -2.58 6.13 26.66
C GLN A 20 -2.25 5.02 25.65
N ARG A 21 -3.08 4.84 24.63
CA ARG A 21 -2.88 3.84 23.57
C ARG A 21 -1.59 4.09 22.78
N ILE A 22 -1.36 5.32 22.36
CA ILE A 22 -0.18 5.70 21.57
C ILE A 22 1.11 5.66 22.41
N ASP A 23 1.05 6.05 23.69
CA ASP A 23 2.20 5.99 24.59
C ASP A 23 2.62 4.53 24.84
N ALA A 24 1.66 3.63 25.10
CA ALA A 24 1.91 2.19 25.21
C ALA A 24 2.48 1.58 23.92
N LEU A 25 1.95 1.98 22.75
CA LEU A 25 2.50 1.54 21.46
C LEU A 25 3.92 2.05 21.26
N ARG A 26 4.21 3.30 21.63
CA ARG A 26 5.53 3.91 21.49
C ARG A 26 6.54 3.12 22.30
N SER A 27 6.26 2.84 23.57
CA SER A 27 7.14 2.03 24.40
C SER A 27 7.46 0.69 23.77
N ARG A 28 6.45 -0.01 23.23
CA ARG A 28 6.65 -1.29 22.55
C ARG A 28 7.57 -1.19 21.34
N ILE A 29 7.33 -0.22 20.44
CA ILE A 29 8.13 -0.05 19.22
C ILE A 29 9.56 0.38 19.56
N VAL A 30 9.69 1.37 20.45
CA VAL A 30 10.98 1.90 20.90
C VAL A 30 11.81 0.80 21.57
N ASN A 31 11.24 0.03 22.51
CA ASN A 31 11.95 -1.06 23.17
C ASN A 31 12.37 -2.16 22.20
N ALA A 32 11.50 -2.54 21.24
CA ALA A 32 11.82 -3.56 20.24
C ALA A 32 12.99 -3.15 19.34
N ASN A 33 13.11 -1.85 19.04
CA ASN A 33 14.09 -1.32 18.11
C ASN A 33 15.28 -0.61 18.79
N TYR A 34 15.28 -0.50 20.13
CA TYR A 34 16.29 0.27 20.87
C TYR A 34 17.71 -0.24 20.62
N ASN A 35 17.90 -1.56 20.59
CA ASN A 35 19.21 -2.20 20.43
C ASN A 35 19.60 -2.43 18.96
N THR A 36 18.85 -1.93 17.98
CA THR A 36 19.19 -2.09 16.57
C THR A 36 20.41 -1.24 16.22
N ARG A 37 21.13 -1.64 15.19
CA ARG A 37 22.38 -0.96 14.81
C ARG A 37 22.13 0.50 14.46
N PHE A 38 21.07 0.81 13.71
CA PHE A 38 20.67 2.18 13.43
C PHE A 38 20.42 2.96 14.72
N ALA A 39 19.60 2.42 15.63
CA ALA A 39 19.29 3.08 16.89
C ALA A 39 20.54 3.40 17.72
N GLN A 40 21.55 2.53 17.67
CA GLN A 40 22.81 2.67 18.40
C GLN A 40 23.83 3.64 17.78
N ILE A 41 23.79 3.87 16.46
CA ILE A 41 24.80 4.68 15.77
C ILE A 41 24.27 5.99 15.19
N ALA A 42 22.95 6.12 15.00
CA ALA A 42 22.37 7.31 14.39
C ALA A 42 22.65 8.56 15.25
N PRO A 43 23.22 9.64 14.68
CA PRO A 43 23.44 10.89 15.38
C PRO A 43 22.15 11.49 15.97
N GLU A 44 21.03 11.36 15.25
CA GLU A 44 19.69 11.87 15.60
C GLU A 44 19.12 11.26 16.89
N LEU A 45 19.71 10.15 17.36
CA LEU A 45 19.29 9.41 18.54
C LEU A 45 20.30 9.53 19.70
N THR A 46 21.33 10.36 19.58
CA THR A 46 22.40 10.48 20.58
C THR A 46 21.88 10.93 21.94
N ASP A 47 21.12 12.03 21.97
CA ASP A 47 20.54 12.56 23.21
C ASP A 47 19.55 11.58 23.84
N PHE A 48 18.81 10.87 23.00
CA PHE A 48 17.89 9.82 23.44
C PHE A 48 18.63 8.69 24.14
N ARG A 49 19.68 8.14 23.53
CA ARG A 49 20.52 7.10 24.14
C ARG A 49 21.15 7.56 25.45
N HIS A 50 21.58 8.82 25.55
CA HIS A 50 22.11 9.38 26.80
C HIS A 50 21.03 9.50 27.88
N ALA A 51 19.84 9.98 27.54
CA ALA A 51 18.72 10.10 28.47
C ALA A 51 18.23 8.73 28.99
N THR A 52 18.40 7.67 28.20
CA THR A 52 17.97 6.31 28.54
C THR A 52 19.11 5.38 28.96
N ALA A 53 20.36 5.86 29.00
CA ALA A 53 21.54 5.06 29.35
C ALA A 53 21.45 4.47 30.76
N GLY A 54 21.73 3.16 30.90
CA GLY A 54 21.73 2.45 32.18
C GLY A 54 20.36 2.06 32.72
N ARG A 55 19.30 2.16 31.90
CA ARG A 55 17.91 1.88 32.34
C ARG A 55 17.24 0.72 31.58
N VAL A 56 18.01 -0.08 30.84
CA VAL A 56 17.51 -1.05 29.86
C VAL A 56 16.72 -2.21 30.49
N ASP A 57 16.80 -2.41 31.80
CA ASP A 57 16.00 -3.39 32.55
C ASP A 57 14.84 -2.71 33.29
N GLY A 58 13.76 -2.39 32.57
CA GLY A 58 12.51 -1.89 33.15
C GLY A 58 12.40 -0.36 33.23
N ILE A 59 12.49 0.33 32.09
CA ILE A 59 12.13 1.76 32.00
C ILE A 59 10.62 1.89 32.22
N ASP A 60 10.24 2.80 33.11
CA ASP A 60 8.86 3.29 33.20
C ASP A 60 8.42 3.86 31.83
N ASP A 61 7.31 3.37 31.30
CA ASP A 61 6.81 3.72 29.98
C ASP A 61 6.62 5.23 29.78
N ASP A 62 6.29 5.96 30.85
CA ASP A 62 6.13 7.42 30.82
C ASP A 62 7.48 8.12 30.65
N ILE A 63 8.51 7.66 31.35
CA ILE A 63 9.87 8.20 31.26
C ILE A 63 10.45 7.95 29.86
N LEU A 64 10.23 6.76 29.30
CA LEU A 64 10.67 6.42 27.94
C LEU A 64 9.98 7.32 26.91
N SER A 65 8.66 7.47 27.02
CA SER A 65 7.86 8.31 26.13
C SER A 65 8.24 9.79 26.22
N GLU A 66 8.49 10.31 27.42
CA GLU A 66 8.94 11.69 27.63
C GLU A 66 10.35 11.91 27.04
N SER A 67 11.27 10.98 27.31
CA SER A 67 12.64 11.04 26.78
C SER A 67 12.60 11.02 25.26
N PHE A 68 11.84 10.11 24.65
CA PHE A 68 11.65 10.03 23.21
C PHE A 68 11.19 11.37 22.64
N ARG A 69 10.11 11.94 23.19
CA ARG A 69 9.52 13.19 22.69
C ARG A 69 10.51 14.35 22.70
N LYS A 70 11.33 14.45 23.74
CA LYS A 70 12.27 15.55 23.98
C LYS A 70 13.58 15.43 23.21
N THR A 71 14.01 14.23 22.85
CA THR A 71 15.41 13.99 22.45
C THR A 71 15.57 13.34 21.08
N VAL A 72 14.59 12.58 20.59
CA VAL A 72 14.66 11.96 19.25
C VAL A 72 14.47 13.04 18.20
N GLN A 73 15.50 13.28 17.40
CA GLN A 73 15.46 14.27 16.32
C GLN A 73 14.70 13.74 15.10
N LEU A 74 14.26 14.66 14.24
CA LEU A 74 13.66 14.32 12.95
C LEU A 74 14.70 13.65 12.05
N THR A 75 14.31 12.56 11.39
CA THR A 75 15.16 11.87 10.41
C THR A 75 14.61 12.05 9.00
N THR A 76 15.48 11.85 8.01
CA THR A 76 15.11 11.84 6.59
C THR A 76 15.69 10.60 5.93
N TYR A 77 15.39 10.36 4.64
CA TYR A 77 16.01 9.24 3.92
C TYR A 77 17.55 9.27 3.96
N GLY A 78 18.16 10.46 4.04
CA GLY A 78 19.60 10.62 4.17
C GLY A 78 20.19 9.97 5.43
N SER A 79 19.42 9.91 6.53
CA SER A 79 19.82 9.25 7.77
C SER A 79 19.96 7.73 7.59
N TYR A 80 19.17 7.13 6.69
CA TYR A 80 19.11 5.68 6.48
C TYR A 80 19.94 5.20 5.30
N ALA A 81 20.08 6.04 4.26
CA ALA A 81 20.68 5.68 2.97
C ALA A 81 22.07 5.00 3.09
N PRO A 82 23.02 5.44 3.94
CA PRO A 82 24.32 4.78 4.06
C PRO A 82 24.24 3.34 4.55
N LEU A 83 23.29 3.03 5.43
CA LEU A 83 23.08 1.68 5.95
C LEU A 83 22.25 0.83 4.99
N LEU A 84 21.26 1.44 4.32
CA LEU A 84 20.48 0.78 3.27
C LEU A 84 21.35 0.32 2.09
N ALA A 85 22.40 1.06 1.76
CA ALA A 85 23.34 0.68 0.71
C ALA A 85 23.99 -0.70 0.93
N ARG A 86 24.11 -1.14 2.20
CA ARG A 86 24.67 -2.46 2.55
C ARG A 86 23.89 -3.63 2.00
N PHE A 87 22.58 -3.47 1.80
CA PHE A 87 21.77 -4.51 1.17
C PHE A 87 22.22 -4.77 -0.27
N PHE A 88 22.77 -3.78 -0.97
CA PHE A 88 23.14 -3.91 -2.38
C PHE A 88 24.63 -4.21 -2.59
N GLU A 89 25.40 -4.43 -1.51
CA GLU A 89 26.78 -4.90 -1.59
C GLU A 89 26.85 -6.32 -2.19
N LYS A 90 27.94 -6.63 -2.92
CA LYS A 90 28.15 -7.93 -3.53
C LYS A 90 29.47 -8.55 -3.02
N PRO A 91 29.44 -9.65 -2.25
CA PRO A 91 28.24 -10.32 -1.74
C PRO A 91 27.55 -9.53 -0.62
N CYS A 92 26.22 -9.66 -0.52
CA CYS A 92 25.46 -9.13 0.60
C CYS A 92 25.56 -10.11 1.76
N LYS A 93 26.05 -9.65 2.92
CA LYS A 93 26.34 -10.51 4.08
C LYS A 93 25.33 -10.27 5.19
N ALA A 94 24.78 -11.34 5.76
CA ALA A 94 23.84 -11.28 6.88
C ALA A 94 24.42 -10.49 8.06
N SER A 95 25.70 -10.71 8.38
CA SER A 95 26.41 -9.99 9.44
C SER A 95 26.48 -8.48 9.23
N GLY A 96 26.27 -7.96 8.01
CA GLY A 96 26.22 -6.53 7.69
C GLY A 96 24.83 -5.88 7.85
N ILE A 97 23.76 -6.68 7.72
CA ILE A 97 22.37 -6.22 7.59
C ILE A 97 21.40 -6.79 8.64
N ALA A 98 21.81 -7.79 9.43
CA ALA A 98 21.04 -8.28 10.57
C ALA A 98 20.93 -7.22 11.66
N ASP A 99 19.74 -7.12 12.27
CA ASP A 99 19.39 -6.16 13.32
C ASP A 99 19.64 -4.70 12.94
N LEU A 100 19.64 -4.40 11.63
CA LEU A 100 20.06 -3.09 11.14
C LEU A 100 19.07 -1.99 11.52
N PHE A 101 17.78 -2.20 11.28
CA PHE A 101 16.72 -1.22 11.57
C PHE A 101 15.67 -1.76 12.56
N ALA A 102 15.30 -3.03 12.40
CA ALA A 102 14.56 -3.83 13.38
C ALA A 102 15.31 -5.16 13.61
N PRO A 103 15.11 -5.85 14.74
CA PRO A 103 15.84 -7.10 14.97
C PRO A 103 15.57 -8.20 13.91
N GLY A 104 16.55 -9.05 13.65
CA GLY A 104 16.56 -10.04 12.58
C GLY A 104 16.89 -9.47 11.19
N LEU A 105 16.58 -10.26 10.16
CA LEU A 105 16.64 -9.85 8.75
C LEU A 105 15.24 -9.43 8.28
N PRO A 106 15.11 -8.46 7.35
CA PRO A 106 13.83 -8.15 6.75
C PRO A 106 13.41 -9.25 5.77
N ASP A 107 12.11 -9.47 5.63
CA ASP A 107 11.57 -10.43 4.64
C ASP A 107 11.63 -9.85 3.22
N CYS A 108 11.49 -8.53 3.10
CA CYS A 108 11.60 -7.85 1.83
C CYS A 108 12.15 -6.42 1.95
N LEU A 109 12.72 -5.94 0.86
CA LEU A 109 13.02 -4.55 0.58
C LEU A 109 11.95 -4.02 -0.37
N VAL A 110 11.35 -2.91 0.01
CA VAL A 110 10.26 -2.29 -0.74
C VAL A 110 10.76 -1.02 -1.41
N GLU A 111 10.64 -0.96 -2.73
CA GLU A 111 11.02 0.21 -3.51
C GLU A 111 9.88 1.23 -3.56
N SER A 112 10.25 2.48 -3.28
CA SER A 112 9.38 3.65 -3.39
C SER A 112 9.41 4.23 -4.79
N SER A 113 8.28 4.79 -5.21
CA SER A 113 8.21 5.63 -6.40
C SER A 113 8.95 6.96 -6.22
N SER A 114 9.22 7.37 -4.98
CA SER A 114 10.06 8.54 -4.69
C SER A 114 11.54 8.20 -4.81
N THR A 115 12.32 9.12 -5.36
CA THR A 115 13.75 8.93 -5.60
C THR A 115 14.61 9.79 -4.68
N SER A 116 15.83 9.34 -4.39
CA SER A 116 16.90 10.12 -3.76
C SER A 116 18.18 9.95 -4.58
N GLY A 117 18.75 11.05 -5.09
CA GLY A 117 19.92 10.99 -5.98
C GLY A 117 19.64 10.29 -7.32
N GLY A 118 18.38 10.28 -7.78
CA GLY A 118 17.97 9.64 -9.03
C GLY A 118 17.64 8.15 -8.94
N LEU A 119 17.86 7.52 -7.78
CA LEU A 119 17.50 6.12 -7.52
C LEU A 119 16.26 6.02 -6.64
N PRO A 120 15.40 5.00 -6.82
CA PRO A 120 14.29 4.71 -5.91
C PRO A 120 14.76 4.61 -4.45
N LYS A 121 13.97 5.14 -3.52
CA LYS A 121 14.19 4.89 -2.09
C LYS A 121 13.78 3.46 -1.75
N SER A 122 14.52 2.78 -0.87
CA SER A 122 14.19 1.42 -0.43
C SER A 122 13.93 1.38 1.07
N PHE A 123 12.94 0.60 1.49
CA PHE A 123 12.58 0.43 2.89
C PHE A 123 12.50 -1.05 3.24
N PRO A 124 13.21 -1.50 4.28
CA PRO A 124 13.13 -2.87 4.74
C PRO A 124 11.83 -3.10 5.50
N TYR A 125 11.21 -4.24 5.25
CA TYR A 125 9.98 -4.65 5.91
C TYR A 125 10.23 -5.95 6.67
N TYR A 126 10.00 -5.91 7.97
CA TYR A 126 10.24 -7.00 8.91
C TYR A 126 8.88 -7.57 9.30
N ASN A 127 8.38 -8.54 8.54
CA ASN A 127 7.05 -9.11 8.67
C ASN A 127 6.93 -10.06 9.88
N ARG A 128 7.14 -9.55 11.09
CA ARG A 128 6.93 -10.32 12.34
C ARG A 128 5.47 -10.63 12.62
N LEU A 129 4.53 -9.94 11.96
CA LEU A 129 3.10 -10.02 12.26
C LEU A 129 2.34 -10.96 11.34
N SER A 130 2.88 -11.45 10.23
CA SER A 130 2.26 -12.57 9.50
C SER A 130 2.29 -13.87 10.29
N ARG A 131 3.24 -14.03 11.23
CA ARG A 131 3.29 -15.17 12.16
C ARG A 131 2.30 -15.07 13.34
N ILE A 132 1.74 -13.89 13.61
CA ILE A 132 0.81 -13.65 14.76
C ILE A 132 -0.60 -13.24 14.30
N ARG A 133 -0.77 -12.58 13.15
CA ARG A 133 -2.07 -12.15 12.60
C ARG A 133 -2.76 -13.22 11.74
N SER A 134 -2.44 -14.49 11.98
CA SER A 134 -3.19 -15.63 11.44
C SER A 134 -4.58 -15.82 12.07
N SER A 135 -5.04 -14.94 13.00
CA SER A 135 -6.33 -15.16 13.66
C SER A 135 -7.39 -14.05 13.62
N GLU A 136 -7.11 -12.74 13.72
CA GLU A 136 -8.19 -11.83 14.19
C GLU A 136 -8.47 -10.50 13.47
N SER A 137 -7.53 -9.80 12.84
CA SER A 137 -7.78 -8.39 12.40
C SER A 137 -8.18 -8.20 10.93
N VAL A 138 -8.00 -9.18 10.04
CA VAL A 138 -8.45 -9.08 8.63
C VAL A 138 -9.84 -9.69 8.43
N ARG A 139 -10.40 -10.38 9.45
CA ARG A 139 -11.76 -10.92 9.41
C ARG A 139 -12.84 -9.82 9.32
N SER A 140 -12.52 -8.57 9.67
CA SER A 140 -13.52 -7.50 9.76
C SER A 140 -13.79 -6.73 8.45
N SER A 141 -12.98 -6.86 7.40
CA SER A 141 -13.21 -6.14 6.13
C SER A 141 -13.58 -7.04 4.94
N THR A 142 -13.70 -8.35 5.15
CA THR A 142 -14.10 -9.30 4.11
C THR A 142 -15.06 -10.36 4.65
N ILE A 143 -16.17 -9.95 5.28
CA ILE A 143 -17.34 -10.84 5.36
C ILE A 143 -18.06 -10.74 4.01
N SER A 144 -17.49 -11.37 3.00
CA SER A 144 -18.22 -11.72 1.78
C SER A 144 -18.97 -13.02 2.06
N ASP A 145 -20.29 -12.95 1.94
CA ASP A 145 -21.20 -14.09 1.89
C ASP A 145 -20.63 -15.20 0.98
N PRO A 146 -20.27 -16.38 1.51
CA PRO A 146 -19.63 -17.45 0.75
C PRO A 146 -20.54 -18.08 -0.33
N LEU A 147 -21.82 -17.71 -0.38
CA LEU A 147 -22.79 -18.20 -1.37
C LEU A 147 -22.89 -17.31 -2.62
N ARG A 148 -22.22 -16.14 -2.65
CA ARG A 148 -22.26 -15.21 -3.78
C ARG A 148 -20.86 -15.09 -4.39
N ARG A 149 -20.57 -15.85 -5.45
CA ARG A 149 -19.33 -15.67 -6.26
C ARG A 149 -19.33 -14.24 -6.81
N ARG A 150 -18.43 -13.37 -6.32
CA ARG A 150 -18.33 -11.98 -6.77
C ARG A 150 -17.09 -11.84 -7.64
N THR A 151 -17.24 -11.80 -8.95
CA THR A 151 -16.09 -11.66 -9.84
C THR A 151 -15.49 -10.26 -9.76
N THR A 152 -14.20 -10.18 -9.45
CA THR A 152 -13.43 -8.94 -9.32
C THR A 152 -12.25 -8.91 -10.29
N ALA A 153 -12.14 -7.85 -11.08
CA ALA A 153 -10.95 -7.58 -11.87
C ALA A 153 -9.88 -6.96 -10.96
N ASN A 154 -8.98 -7.81 -10.45
CA ASN A 154 -7.86 -7.39 -9.63
C ASN A 154 -6.64 -7.12 -10.52
N MET A 155 -6.36 -5.85 -10.80
CA MET A 155 -5.20 -5.41 -11.56
C MET A 155 -4.11 -4.95 -10.60
N TRP A 156 -3.38 -5.92 -10.06
CA TRP A 156 -2.27 -5.70 -9.14
C TRP A 156 -1.04 -6.44 -9.65
N TYR A 157 0.09 -5.75 -9.72
CA TYR A 157 1.37 -6.41 -9.94
C TYR A 157 1.77 -7.18 -8.67
N LEU A 158 2.25 -8.41 -8.83
CA LEU A 158 2.59 -9.35 -7.76
C LEU A 158 4.04 -9.81 -7.81
N GLY A 159 4.82 -9.33 -8.77
CA GLY A 159 6.19 -9.76 -8.97
C GLY A 159 7.16 -9.25 -7.89
N PHE A 160 8.27 -9.96 -7.78
CA PHE A 160 9.40 -9.66 -6.91
C PHE A 160 10.68 -10.12 -7.60
N ASP A 161 11.82 -9.61 -7.15
CA ASP A 161 13.13 -10.14 -7.48
C ASP A 161 13.73 -10.78 -6.22
N ARG A 162 14.53 -11.85 -6.39
CA ARG A 162 15.20 -12.55 -5.29
C ARG A 162 16.57 -11.93 -5.05
N MET A 163 16.90 -11.71 -3.79
CA MET A 163 18.22 -11.25 -3.36
C MET A 163 18.80 -12.25 -2.35
N ASP A 164 19.93 -12.85 -2.72
CA ASP A 164 20.60 -13.81 -1.85
C ASP A 164 21.51 -13.08 -0.85
N VAL A 165 21.37 -13.45 0.42
CA VAL A 165 22.18 -12.96 1.53
C VAL A 165 23.04 -14.11 2.04
N GLU A 166 24.36 -13.95 1.96
CA GLU A 166 25.32 -14.92 2.49
C GLU A 166 25.27 -14.94 4.02
N ASP A 167 25.12 -16.13 4.58
CA ASP A 167 25.15 -16.37 6.02
C ASP A 167 26.61 -16.43 6.55
N GLU A 168 26.77 -16.47 7.87
CA GLU A 168 28.09 -16.49 8.52
C GLU A 168 28.94 -17.70 8.10
N ASP A 169 28.30 -18.84 7.87
CA ASP A 169 28.94 -20.08 7.45
C ASP A 169 29.39 -20.07 5.98
N LYS A 170 29.03 -19.05 5.18
CA LYS A 170 29.30 -18.89 3.73
C LYS A 170 28.72 -19.97 2.81
N TYR A 171 28.21 -21.07 3.36
CA TYR A 171 27.60 -22.17 2.60
C TYR A 171 26.07 -22.10 2.56
N SER A 172 25.44 -21.33 3.45
CA SER A 172 24.00 -21.05 3.46
C SER A 172 23.71 -19.64 2.95
N THR A 173 22.57 -19.52 2.26
CA THR A 173 22.01 -18.23 1.83
C THR A 173 20.60 -18.08 2.37
N THR A 174 20.28 -16.87 2.83
CA THR A 174 18.90 -16.46 3.15
C THR A 174 18.40 -15.57 2.01
N THR A 175 17.19 -15.83 1.50
CA THR A 175 16.59 -14.96 0.48
C THR A 175 15.84 -13.80 1.13
N ILE A 176 16.13 -12.58 0.67
CA ILE A 176 15.29 -11.40 0.87
C ILE A 176 14.67 -11.04 -0.47
N TYR A 177 13.41 -10.60 -0.47
CA TYR A 177 12.71 -10.22 -1.70
C TYR A 177 12.80 -8.72 -1.97
N LEU A 178 13.03 -8.30 -3.21
CA LEU A 178 12.90 -6.91 -3.66
C LEU A 178 11.56 -6.74 -4.38
N THR A 179 10.74 -5.78 -3.98
CA THR A 179 9.41 -5.59 -4.58
C THR A 179 8.89 -4.16 -4.45
N SER A 180 7.75 -3.87 -5.09
CA SER A 180 7.05 -2.59 -4.89
C SER A 180 6.12 -2.65 -3.67
N GLY A 181 5.80 -1.50 -3.07
CA GLY A 181 4.88 -1.45 -1.92
C GLY A 181 3.49 -2.01 -2.22
N ALA A 182 2.99 -1.79 -3.44
CA ALA A 182 1.71 -2.33 -3.89
C ALA A 182 1.72 -3.87 -3.97
N ALA A 183 2.79 -4.44 -4.53
CA ALA A 183 2.94 -5.89 -4.62
C ALA A 183 3.08 -6.52 -3.22
N MET A 184 3.93 -5.95 -2.36
CA MET A 184 4.07 -6.38 -0.96
C MET A 184 2.71 -6.37 -0.23
N TYR A 185 1.98 -5.26 -0.31
CA TYR A 185 0.65 -5.12 0.31
C TYR A 185 -0.32 -6.18 -0.19
N LYS A 186 -0.44 -6.34 -1.52
CA LYS A 186 -1.41 -7.28 -2.10
C LYS A 186 -1.07 -8.73 -1.78
N ARG A 187 0.21 -9.09 -1.81
CA ARG A 187 0.67 -10.43 -1.44
C ARG A 187 0.41 -10.73 0.03
N THR A 188 0.61 -9.75 0.91
CA THR A 188 0.30 -9.88 2.34
C THR A 188 -1.20 -10.04 2.58
N GLN A 189 -2.04 -9.26 1.88
CA GLN A 189 -3.50 -9.36 1.94
C GLN A 189 -4.00 -10.74 1.51
N LEU A 190 -3.36 -11.33 0.49
CA LEU A 190 -3.73 -12.62 -0.09
C LEU A 190 -2.99 -13.82 0.53
N TYR A 191 -2.15 -13.60 1.55
CA TYR A 191 -1.32 -14.62 2.18
C TYR A 191 -0.49 -15.41 1.15
N LEU A 192 0.11 -14.70 0.19
CA LEU A 192 0.90 -15.30 -0.89
C LEU A 192 2.36 -15.49 -0.50
N ASP A 193 2.76 -16.75 -0.41
CA ASP A 193 4.14 -17.18 -0.24
C ASP A 193 4.88 -17.17 -1.58
N PRO A 194 5.92 -16.33 -1.76
CA PRO A 194 6.75 -16.28 -2.97
C PRO A 194 7.29 -17.63 -3.43
N ASP A 195 7.64 -18.52 -2.50
CA ASP A 195 8.24 -19.82 -2.84
C ASP A 195 7.20 -20.80 -3.42
N LYS A 196 5.91 -20.47 -3.35
CA LYS A 196 4.79 -21.30 -3.87
C LYS A 196 4.13 -20.70 -5.11
N ASP A 197 4.75 -19.70 -5.73
CA ASP A 197 4.15 -19.00 -6.86
C ASP A 197 4.04 -19.90 -8.10
N GLU A 198 5.05 -20.71 -8.36
CA GLU A 198 5.10 -21.61 -9.52
C GLU A 198 3.91 -22.59 -9.54
N GLU A 199 3.54 -23.13 -8.38
CA GLU A 199 2.40 -24.04 -8.21
C GLU A 199 1.06 -23.40 -8.59
N LYS A 200 0.98 -22.06 -8.56
CA LYS A 200 -0.25 -21.29 -8.76
C LYS A 200 -0.34 -20.63 -10.13
N MET A 201 0.74 -20.55 -10.90
CA MET A 201 0.79 -19.76 -12.14
C MET A 201 -0.34 -20.09 -13.11
N GLY A 202 -0.66 -21.39 -13.26
CA GLY A 202 -1.73 -21.86 -14.13
C GLY A 202 -3.16 -21.76 -13.55
N THR A 203 -3.36 -21.12 -12.40
CA THR A 203 -4.65 -21.11 -11.68
C THR A 203 -5.22 -19.70 -11.52
N PHE A 204 -6.47 -19.62 -11.05
CA PHE A 204 -7.09 -18.36 -10.61
C PHE A 204 -6.98 -18.22 -9.08
N ILE A 205 -6.75 -16.99 -8.62
CA ILE A 205 -7.08 -16.65 -7.24
C ILE A 205 -8.61 -16.59 -7.13
N PHE A 206 -9.16 -17.05 -6.01
CA PHE A 206 -10.60 -16.99 -5.73
C PHE A 206 -11.16 -15.58 -6.00
N ASP A 207 -12.32 -15.50 -6.67
CA ASP A 207 -12.99 -14.27 -7.09
C ASP A 207 -12.23 -13.37 -8.10
N HIS A 208 -11.07 -13.76 -8.61
CA HIS A 208 -10.36 -12.96 -9.61
C HIS A 208 -10.82 -13.25 -11.04
N ALA A 209 -10.97 -12.21 -11.86
CA ALA A 209 -11.35 -12.32 -13.27
C ALA A 209 -10.20 -12.78 -14.18
N ALA A 210 -8.94 -12.58 -13.77
CA ALA A 210 -7.75 -12.93 -14.52
C ALA A 210 -6.91 -13.98 -13.75
N PRO A 211 -6.17 -14.86 -14.46
CA PRO A 211 -5.34 -15.89 -13.84
C PRO A 211 -4.18 -15.27 -13.05
N TYR A 212 -3.60 -16.06 -12.14
CA TYR A 212 -2.51 -15.64 -11.26
C TYR A 212 -1.32 -15.06 -12.03
N ALA A 213 -0.93 -15.73 -13.12
CA ALA A 213 0.16 -15.31 -13.99
C ALA A 213 0.02 -13.88 -14.54
N ALA A 214 -1.20 -13.35 -14.70
CA ALA A 214 -1.40 -11.98 -15.18
C ALA A 214 -0.77 -10.93 -14.24
N GLY A 215 -0.71 -11.22 -12.95
CA GLY A 215 -0.07 -10.36 -11.95
C GLY A 215 1.45 -10.25 -12.07
N PHE A 216 2.10 -11.08 -12.90
CA PHE A 216 3.56 -11.10 -13.07
C PHE A 216 4.03 -10.43 -14.36
N ILE A 217 3.11 -9.89 -15.16
CA ILE A 217 3.45 -9.22 -16.42
C ILE A 217 4.13 -7.88 -16.12
N LYS A 218 5.43 -7.78 -16.45
CA LYS A 218 6.25 -6.59 -16.17
C LYS A 218 5.99 -5.43 -17.13
N LYS A 219 5.57 -5.71 -18.37
CA LYS A 219 5.35 -4.70 -19.40
C LYS A 219 3.97 -4.07 -19.24
N TRP A 220 3.93 -2.77 -18.97
CA TRP A 220 2.69 -2.05 -18.62
C TRP A 220 1.54 -2.24 -19.62
N ARG A 221 1.79 -2.01 -20.92
CA ARG A 221 0.77 -2.21 -21.96
C ARG A 221 0.26 -3.66 -21.96
N SER A 222 1.16 -4.65 -21.93
CA SER A 222 0.79 -6.06 -21.92
C SER A 222 -0.01 -6.44 -20.67
N PHE A 223 0.37 -5.92 -19.51
CA PHE A 223 -0.35 -6.10 -18.24
C PHE A 223 -1.80 -5.61 -18.37
N LEU A 224 -1.99 -4.38 -18.87
CA LEU A 224 -3.31 -3.80 -19.06
C LEU A 224 -4.16 -4.60 -20.07
N LEU A 225 -3.60 -4.97 -21.22
CA LEU A 225 -4.32 -5.69 -22.27
C LEU A 225 -4.70 -7.12 -21.84
N VAL A 226 -3.81 -7.85 -21.17
CA VAL A 226 -4.13 -9.18 -20.65
C VAL A 226 -5.24 -9.09 -19.62
N HIS A 227 -5.16 -8.15 -18.67
CA HIS A 227 -6.25 -7.93 -17.73
C HIS A 227 -7.57 -7.53 -18.44
N ALA A 228 -7.51 -6.70 -19.48
CA ALA A 228 -8.68 -6.32 -20.26
C ALA A 228 -9.33 -7.53 -20.97
N ILE A 229 -8.54 -8.39 -21.61
CA ILE A 229 -9.01 -9.62 -22.28
C ILE A 229 -9.83 -10.48 -21.31
N PHE A 230 -9.24 -10.84 -20.17
CA PHE A 230 -9.89 -11.69 -19.17
C PHE A 230 -11.12 -11.02 -18.55
N THR A 231 -11.03 -9.71 -18.30
CA THR A 231 -12.14 -8.94 -17.71
C THR A 231 -13.32 -8.83 -18.69
N LEU A 232 -13.08 -8.68 -19.99
CA LEU A 232 -14.12 -8.64 -21.03
C LEU A 232 -14.84 -9.97 -21.20
N GLY A 233 -14.13 -11.09 -21.05
CA GLY A 233 -14.72 -12.43 -21.02
C GLY A 233 -15.68 -12.65 -19.85
N SER A 234 -15.52 -11.89 -18.75
CA SER A 234 -16.37 -12.03 -17.56
C SER A 234 -17.61 -11.11 -17.61
N ARG A 235 -18.77 -11.64 -17.99
CA ARG A 235 -20.06 -10.92 -17.91
C ARG A 235 -20.50 -10.61 -16.47
N SER A 236 -20.10 -11.45 -15.52
CA SER A 236 -20.49 -11.36 -14.10
C SER A 236 -19.63 -10.41 -13.27
N LEU A 237 -18.77 -9.60 -13.90
CA LEU A 237 -17.90 -8.68 -13.20
C LEU A 237 -18.70 -7.70 -12.31
N GLU A 238 -18.40 -7.70 -11.02
CA GLU A 238 -19.05 -6.82 -10.04
C GLU A 238 -18.16 -5.68 -9.55
N ARG A 239 -16.84 -5.89 -9.57
CA ARG A 239 -15.87 -4.95 -9.01
C ARG A 239 -14.59 -4.92 -9.83
N MET A 240 -13.94 -3.76 -9.85
CA MET A 240 -12.54 -3.62 -10.25
C MET A 240 -11.71 -3.14 -9.07
N SER A 241 -10.51 -3.68 -8.88
CA SER A 241 -9.56 -3.25 -7.85
C SER A 241 -8.15 -3.08 -8.44
N MET A 242 -7.54 -1.94 -8.19
CA MET A 242 -6.22 -1.55 -8.69
C MET A 242 -5.62 -0.49 -7.76
N VAL A 243 -4.31 -0.26 -7.80
CA VAL A 243 -3.66 0.70 -6.89
C VAL A 243 -4.17 2.12 -7.13
N PHE A 244 -4.11 2.62 -8.36
CA PHE A 244 -4.44 3.99 -8.71
C PHE A 244 -5.52 4.06 -9.79
N ILE A 245 -6.40 5.06 -9.72
CA ILE A 245 -7.53 5.18 -10.66
C ILE A 245 -7.09 5.44 -12.11
N ASN A 246 -5.89 6.01 -12.33
CA ASN A 246 -5.36 6.17 -13.69
C ASN A 246 -5.03 4.82 -14.35
N THR A 247 -4.73 3.77 -13.59
CA THR A 247 -4.58 2.40 -14.14
C THR A 247 -5.85 1.94 -14.87
N PHE A 248 -7.02 2.23 -14.29
CA PHE A 248 -8.30 1.95 -14.96
C PHE A 248 -8.43 2.75 -16.25
N VAL A 249 -8.15 4.05 -16.19
CA VAL A 249 -8.22 4.94 -17.36
C VAL A 249 -7.28 4.47 -18.47
N ASP A 250 -6.06 4.08 -18.12
CA ASP A 250 -5.06 3.59 -19.07
C ASP A 250 -5.49 2.25 -19.68
N MET A 251 -6.02 1.32 -18.88
CA MET A 251 -6.60 0.06 -19.39
C MET A 251 -7.68 0.35 -20.43
N ILE A 252 -8.63 1.23 -20.10
CA ILE A 252 -9.75 1.56 -21.00
C ILE A 252 -9.25 2.24 -22.29
N ARG A 253 -8.24 3.12 -22.21
CA ARG A 253 -7.65 3.77 -23.40
C ARG A 253 -6.91 2.79 -24.31
N HIS A 254 -6.13 1.89 -23.74
CA HIS A 254 -5.48 0.82 -24.51
C HIS A 254 -6.50 -0.10 -25.14
N LEU A 255 -7.53 -0.49 -24.39
CA LEU A 255 -8.66 -1.26 -24.91
C LEU A 255 -9.39 -0.52 -26.03
N ASP A 256 -9.58 0.80 -25.94
CA ASP A 256 -10.23 1.58 -26.98
C ASP A 256 -9.42 1.61 -28.29
N THR A 257 -8.10 1.74 -28.16
CA THR A 257 -7.16 1.76 -29.29
C THR A 257 -7.06 0.38 -29.96
N GLU A 258 -7.06 -0.69 -29.16
CA GLU A 258 -6.77 -2.06 -29.59
C GLU A 258 -8.02 -2.96 -29.54
N PHE A 259 -9.20 -2.34 -29.60
CA PHE A 259 -10.48 -2.98 -29.35
C PHE A 259 -10.69 -4.24 -30.18
N ASP A 260 -10.46 -4.15 -31.50
CA ASP A 260 -10.70 -5.24 -32.42
C ASP A 260 -9.79 -6.44 -32.11
N THR A 261 -8.50 -6.20 -31.83
CA THR A 261 -7.54 -7.23 -31.44
C THR A 261 -7.93 -7.91 -30.13
N VAL A 262 -8.35 -7.13 -29.12
CA VAL A 262 -8.76 -7.68 -27.83
C VAL A 262 -10.07 -8.48 -27.96
N VAL A 263 -11.03 -8.02 -28.76
CA VAL A 263 -12.31 -8.71 -28.98
C VAL A 263 -12.10 -9.98 -29.82
N ASP A 264 -11.20 -9.97 -30.80
CA ASP A 264 -10.83 -11.17 -31.55
C ASP A 264 -10.14 -12.21 -30.67
N CYS A 265 -9.37 -11.76 -29.67
CA CYS A 265 -8.81 -12.64 -28.64
C CYS A 265 -9.92 -13.32 -27.82
N VAL A 266 -10.93 -12.56 -27.38
CA VAL A 266 -12.12 -13.12 -26.69
C VAL A 266 -12.86 -14.11 -27.60
N ALA A 267 -12.99 -13.81 -28.90
CA ALA A 267 -13.68 -14.69 -29.85
C ALA A 267 -12.97 -16.03 -30.04
N ASN A 268 -11.65 -16.01 -30.19
CA ASN A 268 -10.87 -17.17 -30.63
C ASN A 268 -10.13 -17.88 -29.50
N GLY A 269 -10.02 -17.26 -28.32
CA GLY A 269 -9.24 -17.79 -27.20
C GLY A 269 -7.73 -17.77 -27.45
N VAL A 270 -7.23 -16.86 -28.29
CA VAL A 270 -5.80 -16.76 -28.63
C VAL A 270 -5.26 -15.41 -28.20
N ILE A 271 -4.36 -15.39 -27.22
CA ILE A 271 -3.76 -14.16 -26.70
C ILE A 271 -2.79 -13.60 -27.76
N PRO A 272 -2.90 -12.32 -28.14
CA PRO A 272 -2.02 -11.72 -29.13
C PRO A 272 -0.55 -11.79 -28.71
N ASP A 273 0.36 -11.58 -29.67
CA ASP A 273 1.78 -11.48 -29.34
C ASP A 273 2.07 -10.15 -28.65
N LEU A 274 2.32 -10.23 -27.34
CA LEU A 274 2.54 -9.08 -26.46
C LEU A 274 3.95 -9.15 -25.87
N ASP A 275 4.61 -8.00 -25.75
CA ASP A 275 5.95 -7.93 -25.16
C ASP A 275 5.93 -8.42 -23.70
N GLY A 276 6.92 -9.21 -23.31
CA GLY A 276 7.14 -9.64 -21.93
C GLY A 276 6.14 -10.65 -21.37
N ILE A 277 5.42 -11.41 -22.21
CA ILE A 277 4.54 -12.50 -21.75
C ILE A 277 5.00 -13.91 -22.15
N VAL A 278 6.14 -14.06 -22.83
CA VAL A 278 6.62 -15.35 -23.36
C VAL A 278 6.65 -16.44 -22.29
N ASP A 279 7.28 -16.16 -21.14
CA ASP A 279 7.40 -17.11 -20.04
C ASP A 279 6.08 -17.38 -19.30
N LEU A 280 5.09 -16.49 -19.46
CA LEU A 280 3.78 -16.60 -18.81
C LEU A 280 2.71 -17.16 -19.77
N ARG A 281 3.00 -17.24 -21.07
CA ARG A 281 2.00 -17.50 -22.12
C ARG A 281 1.24 -18.79 -21.89
N HIS A 282 1.94 -19.89 -21.60
CA HIS A 282 1.31 -21.19 -21.34
C HIS A 282 0.31 -21.12 -20.17
N HIS A 283 0.68 -20.41 -19.09
CA HIS A 283 -0.17 -20.24 -17.92
C HIS A 283 -1.39 -19.33 -18.18
N LEU A 284 -1.28 -18.39 -19.12
CA LEU A 284 -2.40 -17.55 -19.53
C LEU A 284 -3.34 -18.29 -20.50
N GLU A 285 -2.78 -18.97 -21.49
CA GLU A 285 -3.55 -19.66 -22.55
C GLU A 285 -4.34 -20.87 -22.06
N VAL A 286 -3.88 -21.56 -21.01
CA VAL A 286 -4.68 -22.65 -20.40
C VAL A 286 -5.97 -22.13 -19.72
N ASN A 287 -6.04 -20.83 -19.43
CA ASN A 287 -7.13 -20.20 -18.70
C ASN A 287 -8.07 -19.36 -19.57
N ILE A 288 -7.72 -19.12 -20.84
CA ILE A 288 -8.58 -18.38 -21.77
C ILE A 288 -9.58 -19.32 -22.44
N ILE A 289 -10.84 -18.88 -22.52
CA ILE A 289 -11.91 -19.64 -23.16
C ILE A 289 -12.45 -18.79 -24.31
N ALA A 290 -12.47 -19.38 -25.51
CA ALA A 290 -13.07 -18.76 -26.69
C ALA A 290 -14.58 -18.55 -26.48
N ASP A 291 -15.05 -17.33 -26.65
CA ASP A 291 -16.47 -16.95 -26.53
C ASP A 291 -16.86 -16.03 -27.71
N PRO A 292 -17.16 -16.61 -28.90
CA PRO A 292 -17.59 -15.85 -30.08
C PRO A 292 -18.87 -15.04 -29.84
N GLU A 293 -19.79 -15.56 -29.01
CA GLU A 293 -21.03 -14.86 -28.68
C GLU A 293 -20.76 -13.59 -27.87
N ARG A 294 -19.83 -13.66 -26.90
CA ARG A 294 -19.37 -12.49 -26.15
C ARG A 294 -18.69 -11.49 -27.07
N ALA A 295 -17.83 -11.95 -27.96
CA ALA A 295 -17.16 -11.06 -28.89
C ALA A 295 -18.16 -10.28 -29.75
N GLU A 296 -19.19 -10.95 -30.27
CA GLU A 296 -20.24 -10.29 -31.07
C GLU A 296 -21.09 -9.32 -30.24
N GLU A 297 -21.39 -9.66 -28.97
CA GLU A 297 -21.99 -8.72 -28.02
C GLU A 297 -21.13 -7.46 -27.85
N LEU A 298 -19.82 -7.62 -27.61
CA LEU A 298 -18.88 -6.52 -27.45
C LEU A 298 -18.81 -5.65 -28.71
N ARG A 299 -18.75 -6.25 -29.92
CA ARG A 299 -18.78 -5.50 -31.19
C ARG A 299 -20.05 -4.67 -31.34
N ARG A 300 -21.21 -5.21 -30.95
CA ARG A 300 -22.49 -4.47 -30.96
C ARG A 300 -22.52 -3.30 -29.96
N ILE A 301 -21.91 -3.47 -28.78
CA ILE A 301 -21.77 -2.37 -27.81
C ILE A 301 -20.85 -1.28 -28.38
N GLY A 302 -19.75 -1.69 -29.03
CA GLY A 302 -18.74 -0.83 -29.61
C GLY A 302 -17.63 -0.47 -28.63
N ARG A 303 -16.72 0.40 -29.07
CA ARG A 303 -15.51 0.79 -28.32
C ARG A 303 -15.83 1.64 -27.08
N PRO A 304 -14.96 1.67 -26.04
CA PRO A 304 -15.12 2.54 -24.88
C PRO A 304 -15.45 4.01 -25.16
N SER A 305 -14.83 4.60 -26.18
CA SER A 305 -15.04 5.99 -26.59
C SER A 305 -16.38 6.24 -27.30
N SER A 306 -17.11 5.19 -27.68
CA SER A 306 -18.35 5.33 -28.44
C SER A 306 -19.50 6.00 -27.68
N ARG A 307 -19.48 5.92 -26.34
CA ARG A 307 -20.56 6.45 -25.48
C ARG A 307 -20.14 6.58 -24.01
N PRO A 308 -20.71 7.53 -23.25
CA PRO A 308 -20.56 7.58 -21.80
C PRO A 308 -21.18 6.34 -21.12
N GLY A 309 -20.65 5.98 -19.95
CA GLY A 309 -21.15 4.85 -19.16
C GLY A 309 -20.94 3.49 -19.82
N TRP A 310 -19.98 3.39 -20.75
CA TRP A 310 -19.68 2.18 -21.51
C TRP A 310 -19.49 0.94 -20.62
N CYS A 311 -18.86 1.07 -19.45
CA CYS A 311 -18.59 -0.05 -18.56
C CYS A 311 -19.86 -0.77 -18.08
N ARG A 312 -20.99 -0.07 -17.87
CA ARG A 312 -22.25 -0.70 -17.44
C ARG A 312 -22.91 -1.51 -18.55
N GLN A 313 -22.62 -1.20 -19.82
CA GLN A 313 -23.14 -1.95 -20.96
C GLN A 313 -22.36 -3.24 -21.15
N VAL A 314 -21.04 -3.18 -20.94
CA VAL A 314 -20.17 -4.34 -20.99
C VAL A 314 -20.35 -5.23 -19.75
N TRP A 315 -20.46 -4.64 -18.57
CA TRP A 315 -20.59 -5.33 -17.28
C TRP A 315 -21.85 -4.85 -16.55
N PRO A 316 -23.03 -5.43 -16.85
CA PRO A 316 -24.30 -5.05 -16.22
C PRO A 316 -24.38 -5.28 -14.72
N ASN A 317 -23.41 -6.00 -14.14
CA ASN A 317 -23.29 -6.23 -12.70
C ASN A 317 -22.21 -5.37 -12.02
N LEU A 318 -21.46 -4.54 -12.75
CA LEU A 318 -20.41 -3.70 -12.18
C LEU A 318 -21.02 -2.67 -11.22
N ARG A 319 -20.55 -2.68 -9.97
CA ARG A 319 -21.03 -1.80 -8.89
C ARG A 319 -19.98 -0.84 -8.38
N SER A 320 -18.70 -1.23 -8.40
CA SER A 320 -17.67 -0.40 -7.79
C SER A 320 -16.28 -0.57 -8.40
N VAL A 321 -15.51 0.52 -8.34
CA VAL A 321 -14.08 0.58 -8.63
C VAL A 321 -13.35 1.00 -7.37
N HIS A 322 -12.36 0.22 -6.98
CA HIS A 322 -11.58 0.41 -5.75
C HIS A 322 -10.16 0.81 -6.15
N ALA A 323 -9.82 2.09 -5.95
CA ALA A 323 -8.52 2.64 -6.32
C ALA A 323 -8.19 3.92 -5.53
N ILE A 324 -6.91 4.22 -5.34
CA ILE A 324 -6.49 5.55 -4.88
C ILE A 324 -6.87 6.57 -5.95
N ALA A 325 -7.68 7.55 -5.55
CA ALA A 325 -8.31 8.52 -6.43
C ALA A 325 -8.25 9.96 -5.87
N SER A 326 -7.34 10.21 -4.93
CA SER A 326 -7.05 11.52 -4.33
C SER A 326 -5.69 12.06 -4.78
N GLY A 327 -5.30 13.24 -4.29
CA GLY A 327 -4.03 13.87 -4.63
C GLY A 327 -3.89 14.11 -6.14
N SER A 328 -2.72 13.79 -6.71
CA SER A 328 -2.47 13.91 -8.15
C SER A 328 -3.40 13.04 -9.01
N PHE A 329 -3.90 11.93 -8.46
CA PHE A 329 -4.76 10.97 -9.15
C PHE A 329 -6.22 11.43 -9.26
N ALA A 330 -6.63 12.43 -8.48
CA ALA A 330 -7.97 13.03 -8.58
C ALA A 330 -8.26 13.58 -9.99
N SER A 331 -7.23 14.01 -10.72
CA SER A 331 -7.31 14.46 -12.11
C SER A 331 -7.87 13.42 -13.08
N SER A 332 -7.71 12.13 -12.77
CA SER A 332 -8.18 11.01 -13.59
C SER A 332 -9.62 10.60 -13.28
N VAL A 333 -10.19 11.07 -12.16
CA VAL A 333 -11.55 10.71 -11.71
C VAL A 333 -12.64 11.14 -12.70
N PRO A 334 -12.63 12.36 -13.29
CA PRO A 334 -13.65 12.76 -14.25
C PRO A 334 -13.68 11.85 -15.49
N LEU A 335 -12.51 11.47 -16.01
CA LEU A 335 -12.41 10.57 -17.15
C LEU A 335 -12.78 9.13 -16.79
N ALA A 336 -12.39 8.64 -15.61
CA ALA A 336 -12.87 7.36 -15.12
C ALA A 336 -14.40 7.35 -15.01
N ARG A 337 -14.98 8.41 -14.45
CA ARG A 337 -16.43 8.61 -14.30
C ARG A 337 -17.16 8.59 -15.64
N SER A 338 -16.60 9.18 -16.70
CA SER A 338 -17.24 9.16 -18.02
C SER A 338 -17.36 7.76 -18.61
N PHE A 339 -16.41 6.85 -18.34
CA PHE A 339 -16.50 5.45 -18.77
C PHE A 339 -17.39 4.61 -17.86
N LEU A 340 -17.31 4.83 -16.55
CA LEU A 340 -18.05 4.06 -15.54
C LEU A 340 -19.54 4.38 -15.52
N GLY A 341 -19.90 5.65 -15.76
CA GLY A 341 -21.26 6.15 -15.60
C GLY A 341 -21.60 6.53 -14.15
N PRO A 342 -22.83 6.99 -13.91
CA PRO A 342 -23.27 7.47 -12.60
C PRO A 342 -23.53 6.34 -11.60
N ASP A 343 -23.86 5.13 -12.07
CA ASP A 343 -24.33 4.03 -11.23
C ASP A 343 -23.21 3.14 -10.64
N VAL A 344 -21.95 3.46 -10.90
CA VAL A 344 -20.79 2.69 -10.42
C VAL A 344 -20.01 3.52 -9.42
N ASP A 345 -19.91 3.06 -8.18
CA ASP A 345 -19.18 3.81 -7.14
C ASP A 345 -17.67 3.78 -7.38
N ILE A 346 -16.98 4.86 -7.00
CA ILE A 346 -15.52 4.87 -6.89
C ILE A 346 -15.22 4.96 -5.41
N HIS A 347 -14.50 3.98 -4.89
CA HIS A 347 -14.05 3.96 -3.50
C HIS A 347 -12.54 4.09 -3.44
N SER A 348 -12.09 4.93 -2.50
CA SER A 348 -10.68 5.03 -2.19
C SER A 348 -10.17 3.73 -1.57
N LEU A 349 -8.94 3.32 -1.89
CA LEU A 349 -8.30 2.22 -1.17
C LEU A 349 -7.76 2.66 0.19
N GLY A 350 -7.51 3.95 0.37
CA GLY A 350 -6.91 4.52 1.56
C GLY A 350 -5.71 5.38 1.22
N TYR A 351 -4.97 5.74 2.27
CA TYR A 351 -3.73 6.49 2.17
C TYR A 351 -2.59 5.58 2.62
N GLY A 352 -1.71 5.22 1.69
CA GLY A 352 -0.56 4.36 1.94
C GLY A 352 0.70 4.93 1.30
N THR A 353 1.83 4.65 1.96
CA THR A 353 3.17 5.00 1.51
C THR A 353 4.05 3.75 1.53
N THR A 354 5.27 3.83 1.00
CA THR A 354 6.21 2.71 1.07
C THR A 354 6.67 2.47 2.51
N GLU A 355 6.74 3.54 3.29
CA GLU A 355 7.17 3.59 4.68
C GLU A 355 6.12 3.01 5.63
N CYS A 356 4.83 3.25 5.34
CA CYS A 356 3.73 2.83 6.20
C CYS A 356 2.35 2.95 5.50
N TRP A 357 1.41 2.10 5.90
CA TRP A 357 -0.02 2.33 5.64
C TRP A 357 -0.55 3.41 6.57
N MET A 358 -0.91 4.58 6.05
CA MET A 358 -1.18 5.78 6.87
C MET A 358 -2.62 5.88 7.36
N GLY A 359 -3.59 5.48 6.55
CA GLY A 359 -4.99 5.65 6.91
C GLY A 359 -5.97 4.88 6.04
N ALA A 360 -7.08 4.47 6.67
CA ALA A 360 -8.18 3.82 5.98
C ALA A 360 -9.17 4.87 5.44
N PRO A 361 -9.87 4.62 4.33
CA PRO A 361 -10.98 5.46 3.88
C PRO A 361 -11.99 5.64 5.00
N TYR A 362 -12.38 6.89 5.28
CA TYR A 362 -13.33 7.20 6.34
C TYR A 362 -14.78 7.22 5.82
N ASN A 363 -15.03 8.10 4.85
CA ASN A 363 -16.34 8.21 4.21
C ASN A 363 -16.28 7.54 2.82
N PRO A 364 -17.11 6.53 2.53
CA PRO A 364 -17.06 5.76 1.29
C PRO A 364 -17.42 6.59 0.04
N PHE A 365 -18.00 7.78 0.24
CA PHE A 365 -18.36 8.73 -0.81
C PHE A 365 -17.32 9.85 -0.99
N GLU A 366 -16.38 10.01 -0.04
CA GLU A 366 -15.31 11.00 -0.11
C GLU A 366 -13.97 10.33 -0.41
N LEU A 367 -13.42 10.59 -1.59
CA LEU A 367 -12.20 9.92 -2.07
C LEU A 367 -10.92 10.36 -1.32
N ASN A 368 -10.98 11.50 -0.62
CA ASN A 368 -9.86 12.16 0.04
C ASN A 368 -10.10 12.38 1.55
N GLN A 369 -10.78 11.47 2.23
CA GLN A 369 -10.91 11.47 3.69
C GLN A 369 -10.42 10.16 4.28
N PHE A 370 -9.45 10.25 5.18
CA PHE A 370 -8.77 9.09 5.74
C PHE A 370 -8.71 9.18 7.27
N LYS A 371 -9.13 8.11 7.94
CA LYS A 371 -8.86 7.90 9.36
C LYS A 371 -7.44 7.39 9.51
N LEU A 372 -6.60 8.11 10.25
CA LEU A 372 -5.23 7.67 10.52
C LEU A 372 -5.23 6.32 11.24
N ILE A 373 -4.17 5.54 11.06
CA ILE A 373 -3.97 4.32 11.84
C ILE A 373 -3.34 4.63 13.21
N ASP A 374 -3.43 3.66 14.11
CA ASP A 374 -2.91 3.73 15.48
C ASP A 374 -2.06 2.50 15.85
N TYR A 375 -1.54 1.77 14.86
CA TYR A 375 -0.65 0.62 15.07
C TYR A 375 0.83 0.88 14.70
N GLU A 376 1.12 2.03 14.10
CA GLU A 376 2.45 2.66 14.04
C GLU A 376 2.37 4.03 14.73
N ILE A 377 3.50 4.63 15.09
CA ILE A 377 3.50 5.96 15.71
C ILE A 377 3.52 7.02 14.60
N ILE A 378 2.40 7.72 14.48
CA ILE A 378 2.25 8.87 13.59
C ILE A 378 2.21 10.12 14.47
N GLU A 379 3.20 10.99 14.29
CA GLU A 379 3.22 12.35 14.81
C GLU A 379 2.98 13.34 13.66
N LEU A 380 2.55 14.56 13.94
CA LEU A 380 2.19 15.56 12.93
C LEU A 380 3.02 16.83 13.11
N LEU A 381 3.97 17.08 12.21
CA LEU A 381 4.80 18.29 12.21
C LEU A 381 4.03 19.45 11.58
N ASP A 382 3.77 20.50 12.35
CA ASP A 382 3.07 21.68 11.88
C ASP A 382 3.89 22.40 10.79
N ILE A 383 3.28 22.62 9.62
CA ILE A 383 3.98 23.24 8.49
C ILE A 383 4.16 24.76 8.64
N SER A 384 3.47 25.38 9.61
CA SER A 384 3.59 26.80 9.94
C SER A 384 4.67 27.08 10.99
N GLU A 385 5.17 26.04 11.64
CA GLU A 385 6.21 26.12 12.67
C GLU A 385 7.61 25.80 12.09
N SER A 386 8.62 25.95 12.94
CA SER A 386 9.98 25.51 12.60
C SER A 386 10.03 24.00 12.34
N GLU A 387 10.86 23.57 11.38
CA GLU A 387 11.10 22.14 11.10
C GLU A 387 12.00 21.50 12.18
N SER A 388 11.49 21.44 13.40
CA SER A 388 12.17 20.92 14.57
C SER A 388 11.21 20.08 15.41
N ILE A 389 11.76 19.39 16.41
CA ILE A 389 10.95 18.61 17.36
C ILE A 389 9.92 19.46 18.12
N GLY A 390 10.13 20.79 18.20
CA GLY A 390 9.19 21.71 18.85
C GLY A 390 7.93 21.99 18.03
N GLY A 391 7.94 21.73 16.72
CA GLY A 391 6.77 21.86 15.85
C GLY A 391 5.94 20.57 15.75
N ILE A 392 6.30 19.51 16.48
CA ILE A 392 5.60 18.23 16.43
C ILE A 392 4.38 18.27 17.36
N ALA A 393 3.19 18.07 16.79
CA ALA A 393 1.95 17.83 17.51
C ALA A 393 1.66 16.32 17.61
N GLN A 394 1.13 15.89 18.76
CA GLN A 394 0.58 14.55 18.91
C GLN A 394 -0.83 14.46 18.28
N LEU A 395 -1.32 13.25 18.02
CA LEU A 395 -2.63 13.05 17.37
C LEU A 395 -3.81 13.64 18.15
N TRP A 396 -3.69 13.83 19.47
CA TRP A 396 -4.72 14.46 20.32
C TRP A 396 -4.53 15.98 20.49
N GLU A 397 -3.48 16.57 19.90
CA GLU A 397 -3.13 17.99 20.01
C GLU A 397 -3.36 18.75 18.69
N VAL A 398 -3.71 18.05 17.62
CA VAL A 398 -3.86 18.64 16.29
C VAL A 398 -5.16 19.44 16.17
N GLU A 399 -5.17 20.39 15.25
CA GLU A 399 -6.26 21.35 15.07
C GLU A 399 -6.93 21.15 13.71
N VAL A 400 -8.27 21.18 13.69
CA VAL A 400 -9.06 21.11 12.45
C VAL A 400 -8.74 22.29 11.54
N GLY A 401 -8.58 22.01 10.24
CA GLY A 401 -8.20 22.98 9.21
C GLY A 401 -6.71 23.31 9.17
N LYS A 402 -5.91 22.85 10.14
CA LYS A 402 -4.46 23.03 10.13
C LYS A 402 -3.78 21.95 9.29
N ARG A 403 -2.62 22.30 8.73
CA ARG A 403 -1.84 21.43 7.86
C ARG A 403 -0.58 20.93 8.54
N TYR A 404 -0.30 19.67 8.32
CA TYR A 404 0.82 18.97 8.95
C TYR A 404 1.56 18.10 7.95
N GLU A 405 2.83 17.85 8.25
CA GLU A 405 3.63 16.80 7.64
C GLU A 405 3.64 15.58 8.57
N PRO A 406 3.20 14.39 8.13
CA PRO A 406 3.31 13.19 8.94
C PRO A 406 4.76 12.79 9.19
N VAL A 407 5.04 12.43 10.45
CA VAL A 407 6.34 11.98 10.95
C VAL A 407 6.18 10.59 11.55
N LEU A 408 6.97 9.63 11.08
CA LEU A 408 6.77 8.21 11.34
C LEU A 408 7.81 7.62 12.28
N THR A 409 7.34 6.87 13.27
CA THR A 409 8.17 5.89 13.98
C THR A 409 7.52 4.52 13.85
N THR A 410 8.21 3.59 13.19
CA THR A 410 7.64 2.32 12.75
C THR A 410 8.30 1.12 13.42
N ARG A 411 7.55 0.01 13.48
CA ARG A 411 8.06 -1.31 13.89
C ARG A 411 9.24 -1.76 13.04
N ASP A 412 9.29 -1.35 11.78
CA ASP A 412 10.36 -1.68 10.83
C ASP A 412 11.62 -0.81 10.99
N GLY A 413 11.66 0.06 12.01
CA GLY A 413 12.88 0.76 12.41
C GLY A 413 13.03 2.17 11.87
N LEU A 414 11.95 2.80 11.39
CA LEU A 414 11.93 4.25 11.19
C LEU A 414 11.77 4.96 12.54
N TRP A 415 12.47 6.07 12.73
CA TRP A 415 12.49 6.88 13.95
C TRP A 415 12.29 8.34 13.55
N ARG A 416 11.13 8.91 13.89
CA ARG A 416 10.71 10.26 13.48
C ARG A 416 11.06 10.61 12.02
N TYR A 417 10.79 9.67 11.13
CA TYR A 417 11.01 9.81 9.69
C TYR A 417 10.01 10.78 9.08
N ARG A 418 10.53 11.85 8.48
CA ARG A 418 9.74 12.83 7.74
C ARG A 418 9.26 12.29 6.40
N LEU A 419 7.95 12.16 6.25
CA LEU A 419 7.34 11.59 5.05
C LEU A 419 7.40 12.55 3.85
N GLY A 420 7.35 13.86 4.10
CA GLY A 420 7.24 14.91 3.09
C GLY A 420 5.85 15.11 2.50
N ASP A 421 4.88 14.27 2.86
CA ASP A 421 3.47 14.48 2.51
C ASP A 421 2.86 15.59 3.37
N ILE A 422 1.85 16.28 2.86
CA ILE A 422 1.09 17.32 3.56
C ILE A 422 -0.35 16.88 3.66
N VAL A 423 -0.87 16.91 4.89
CA VAL A 423 -2.24 16.54 5.22
C VAL A 423 -2.93 17.68 5.96
N GLU A 424 -4.23 17.79 5.81
CA GLU A 424 -5.08 18.76 6.53
C GLU A 424 -6.04 17.98 7.43
N VAL A 425 -6.19 18.40 8.69
CA VAL A 425 -7.12 17.74 9.62
C VAL A 425 -8.54 18.17 9.30
N ALA A 426 -9.40 17.22 8.92
CA ALA A 426 -10.81 17.47 8.65
C ALA A 426 -11.69 17.40 9.91
N GLY A 427 -11.24 16.67 10.93
CA GLY A 427 -12.00 16.43 12.15
C GLY A 427 -11.47 15.22 12.90
N PHE A 428 -12.28 14.70 13.82
CA PHE A 428 -11.96 13.52 14.61
C PHE A 428 -13.07 12.49 14.51
N ASP A 429 -12.68 11.23 14.56
CA ASP A 429 -13.63 10.12 14.63
C ASP A 429 -14.44 10.17 15.93
N PRO A 430 -15.77 10.07 15.87
CA PRO A 430 -16.63 10.19 17.05
C PRO A 430 -16.56 8.99 18.01
N VAL A 431 -15.92 7.89 17.63
CA VAL A 431 -15.81 6.66 18.44
C VAL A 431 -14.51 6.64 19.23
N ASP A 432 -13.39 7.05 18.63
CA ASP A 432 -12.07 6.91 19.26
C ASP A 432 -11.18 8.16 19.18
N GLY A 433 -11.70 9.26 18.64
CA GLY A 433 -10.99 10.54 18.57
C GLY A 433 -9.75 10.53 17.67
N ILE A 434 -9.54 9.50 16.86
CA ILE A 434 -8.43 9.48 15.90
C ILE A 434 -8.68 10.58 14.84
N PRO A 435 -7.66 11.36 14.47
CA PRO A 435 -7.80 12.37 13.42
C PRO A 435 -8.23 11.79 12.07
N ILE A 436 -9.20 12.45 11.46
CA ILE A 436 -9.58 12.27 10.07
C ILE A 436 -8.89 13.36 9.26
N ILE A 437 -8.14 12.96 8.24
CA ILE A 437 -7.30 13.85 7.44
C ILE A 437 -7.69 13.83 5.96
N GLN A 438 -7.30 14.88 5.25
CA GLN A 438 -7.33 14.97 3.80
C GLN A 438 -5.91 15.12 3.27
N PHE A 439 -5.57 14.42 2.20
CA PHE A 439 -4.28 14.58 1.55
C PHE A 439 -4.26 15.88 0.73
N VAL A 440 -3.24 16.71 0.91
CA VAL A 440 -3.08 18.00 0.23
C VAL A 440 -2.05 17.89 -0.90
N GLY A 441 -0.92 17.26 -0.65
CA GLY A 441 0.18 17.18 -1.62
C GLY A 441 1.45 16.61 -1.00
N ARG A 442 2.53 16.59 -1.77
CA ARG A 442 3.87 16.19 -1.31
C ARG A 442 4.88 17.30 -1.58
N ARG A 443 5.73 17.57 -0.60
CA ARG A 443 6.87 18.49 -0.74
C ARG A 443 7.87 17.90 -1.76
N LYS A 444 8.46 18.78 -2.55
CA LYS A 444 9.43 18.41 -3.58
C LYS A 444 10.84 18.32 -3.00
#